data_AF-A0A127SJI2-F1
#
_entry.id   AF-A0A127SJI2-F1
#
_cell.length_a   1.000
_cell.length_b   1.000
_cell.length_c   1.000
_cell.angle_alpha   90.00
_cell.angle_beta   90.00
_cell.angle_gamma   90.00
#
_symmetry.space_group_name_H-M   'P 1'
#
loop_
_entity.id
_entity.type
_entity.pdbx_description
1 polymer ?
#
loop_
_entity_poly.entity_id
_entity_poly.type
_entity_poly.pdbx_seq_one_letter_code
_entity_poly.pdbx_strand_id
1 'polypeptide(L)' 'MVFSDGAPLPEAEDPIFMHLFVPLGELNQAMIDVKTQGTQLNVFYVNALKNYKGVK' A
#
# COMPACT_ATOMS: atom_id res chain seq x y z
N MET A 1 -4.81 9.24 4.51
CA MET A 1 -6.05 9.36 5.30
C MET A 1 -6.62 7.96 5.43
N VAL A 2 -6.96 7.49 6.64
CA VAL A 2 -7.57 6.17 6.84
C VAL A 2 -9.06 6.39 7.07
N PHE A 3 -9.90 5.87 6.18
CA PHE A 3 -11.35 5.94 6.32
C PHE A 3 -11.81 4.71 7.10
N SER A 4 -12.29 4.92 8.33
CA SER A 4 -12.79 3.88 9.24
C SER A 4 -13.94 3.07 8.63
N ASP A 5 -14.78 3.73 7.83
CA ASP A 5 -16.04 3.20 7.31
C ASP A 5 -15.93 2.72 5.85
N GLY A 6 -14.71 2.63 5.33
CA GLY A 6 -14.43 2.31 3.92
C GLY A 6 -14.23 3.55 3.05
N ALA A 7 -13.91 3.32 1.77
CA ALA A 7 -13.67 4.41 0.84
C ALA A 7 -14.93 5.28 0.68
N PRO A 8 -14.82 6.62 0.76
CA PRO A 8 -15.96 7.52 0.59
C PRO A 8 -16.54 7.41 -0.82
N LEU A 9 -17.87 7.45 -0.92
CA LEU A 9 -18.58 7.58 -2.19
C LEU A 9 -18.80 9.06 -2.51
N PRO A 10 -18.68 9.48 -3.79
CA PRO A 10 -18.56 8.63 -4.99
C PRO A 10 -17.12 8.24 -5.38
N GLU A 11 -16.10 8.73 -4.67
CA GLU A 11 -14.70 8.55 -5.08
C GLU A 11 -14.26 7.08 -5.12
N ALA A 12 -14.88 6.22 -4.31
CA ALA A 12 -14.67 4.77 -4.35
C ALA A 12 -15.12 4.11 -5.66
N GLU A 13 -16.06 4.72 -6.39
CA GLU A 13 -16.59 4.23 -7.68
C GLU A 13 -15.93 4.94 -8.88
N ASP A 14 -15.19 6.02 -8.64
CA ASP A 14 -14.50 6.74 -9.70
C ASP A 14 -13.30 5.92 -10.21
N PRO A 15 -13.20 5.64 -11.53
CA PRO A 15 -12.12 4.82 -12.10
C PRO A 15 -10.71 5.36 -11.86
N ILE A 16 -10.59 6.66 -11.59
CA ILE A 16 -9.33 7.33 -11.29
C ILE A 16 -9.04 7.23 -9.79
N PHE A 17 -10.01 7.56 -8.94
CA PHE A 17 -9.79 7.64 -7.49
C PHE A 17 -9.89 6.29 -6.77
N MET A 18 -10.58 5.30 -7.32
CA MET A 18 -10.73 3.97 -6.70
C MET A 18 -9.38 3.32 -6.35
N HIS A 19 -8.36 3.58 -7.16
CA HIS A 19 -7.00 3.05 -6.96
C HIS A 19 -6.25 3.70 -5.80
N LEU A 20 -6.74 4.83 -5.27
CA LEU A 20 -6.16 5.50 -4.10
C LEU A 20 -6.66 4.89 -2.79
N PHE A 21 -7.72 4.09 -2.84
CA PHE A 21 -8.30 3.47 -1.66
C PHE A 21 -7.89 2.01 -1.58
N VAL A 22 -7.34 1.62 -0.43
CA VAL A 22 -6.97 0.24 -0.13
C VAL A 22 -7.82 -0.23 1.05
N PRO A 23 -8.52 -1.37 0.94
CA PRO A 23 -9.25 -1.95 2.05
C PRO A 23 -8.32 -2.23 3.24
N LEU A 24 -8.83 -2.06 4.47
CA LEU A 24 -8.04 -2.27 5.69
C LEU A 24 -7.43 -3.68 5.77
N GLY A 25 -8.17 -4.71 5.33
CA GLY A 25 -7.68 -6.09 5.30
C GLY A 25 -6.46 -6.26 4.39
N GLU A 26 -6.51 -5.68 3.19
CA GLU A 26 -5.41 -5.71 2.22
C GLU A 26 -4.21 -4.92 2.72
N LEU A 27 -4.43 -3.76 3.34
CA LEU A 27 -3.37 -2.96 3.95
C LEU A 27 -2.67 -3.73 5.07
N ASN A 28 -3.45 -4.38 5.96
CA ASN A 28 -2.91 -5.18 7.05
C ASN A 28 -2.08 -6.36 6.53
N GLN A 29 -2.56 -7.05 5.50
CA GLN A 29 -1.82 -8.16 4.89
C GLN A 29 -0.54 -7.66 4.21
N ALA A 30 -0.60 -6.56 3.44
CA ALA A 30 0.56 -5.97 2.80
C ALA A 30 1.63 -5.55 3.82
N MET A 31 1.23 -5.03 4.99
CA MET A 31 2.15 -4.71 6.09
C MET A 31 2.84 -5.95 6.67
N ILE A 32 2.15 -7.09 6.76
CA ILE A 32 2.73 -8.37 7.19
C ILE A 32 3.71 -8.87 6.12
N ASP A 33 3.31 -8.83 4.85
CA ASP A 33 4.11 -9.33 3.74
C ASP A 33 5.41 -8.54 3.59
N VAL A 34 5.37 -7.21 3.70
CA VAL A 34 6.57 -6.35 3.68
C VAL A 34 7.57 -6.73 4.78
N LYS A 35 7.10 -7.16 5.96
CA LYS A 35 7.97 -7.56 7.08
C LYS A 35 8.45 -9.00 6.99
N THR A 36 7.73 -9.85 6.28
CA THR A 36 8.04 -11.28 6.14
C THR A 36 9.13 -11.48 5.09
N GLN A 37 10.28 -12.02 5.50
CA GLN A 37 11.39 -12.25 4.57
C GLN A 37 11.03 -13.27 3.50
N GLY A 38 11.41 -12.97 2.25
CA GLY A 38 11.18 -13.86 1.11
C GLY A 38 9.85 -13.68 0.39
N THR A 39 8.94 -12.83 0.88
CA THR A 39 7.77 -12.43 0.10
C THR A 39 8.18 -11.50 -1.05
N GLN A 40 7.37 -11.45 -2.11
CA GLN A 40 7.62 -10.56 -3.24
C GLN A 40 7.63 -9.09 -2.81
N LEU A 41 6.72 -8.70 -1.91
CA LEU A 41 6.64 -7.34 -1.37
C LEU A 41 7.88 -6.98 -0.53
N ASN A 42 8.38 -7.89 0.29
CA ASN A 42 9.61 -7.68 1.04
C ASN A 42 10.81 -7.48 0.11
N VAL A 43 10.97 -8.34 -0.91
CA VAL A 43 12.07 -8.24 -1.87
C VAL A 43 12.00 -6.91 -2.65
N PHE A 44 10.81 -6.56 -3.14
CA PHE A 44 10.59 -5.28 -3.82
C PHE A 44 10.94 -4.09 -2.91
N TYR A 45 10.41 -4.06 -1.69
CA TYR A 45 10.63 -2.97 -0.73
C TYR A 45 12.11 -2.81 -0.35
N VAL A 46 12.79 -3.92 -0.05
CA VAL A 46 14.23 -3.91 0.27
C VAL A 46 15.06 -3.40 -0.93
N ASN A 47 14.71 -3.78 -2.15
CA ASN A 47 15.40 -3.30 -3.34
C ASN A 47 15.12 -1.80 -3.59
N ALA A 48 13.89 -1.34 -3.36
CA ALA A 48 13.55 0.07 -3.43
C ALA A 48 14.36 0.91 -2.42
N LEU A 49 14.50 0.43 -1.18
CA LEU A 49 15.32 1.09 -0.16
C LEU A 49 16.81 1.13 -0.54
N LYS A 50 17.35 0.05 -1.12
CA LYS A 50 18.75 0.03 -1.62
C LYS A 50 18.97 1.04 -2.74
N ASN A 51 17.99 1.21 -3.60
CA ASN A 51 18.05 2.13 -4.74
C ASN A 51 17.66 3.57 -4.36
N TYR A 52 17.11 3.78 -3.16
CA TYR A 52 16.74 5.10 -2.67
C TYR A 52 18.02 5.90 -2.35
N LYS A 53 18.39 6.81 -3.25
CA LYS A 53 19.58 7.65 -3.11
C LYS A 53 19.44 8.78 -2.09
N GLY A 54 18.30 8.87 -1.40
CA GLY A 54 18.00 9.96 -0.48
C GLY A 54 17.86 11.28 -1.22
N VAL A 55 16.64 11.80 -1.37
CA VAL A 55 16.51 13.25 -1.49
C VAL A 55 16.90 13.78 -0.11
N LYS A 56 18.12 14.33 -0.01
CA LYS A 56 18.57 15.07 1.17
C LYS A 56 17.81 16.39 1.29
#